data_AF-A0A315ZMG8-F1
#
_entry.id   AF-A0A315ZMG8-F1
#
_cell.length_a   1.000
_cell.length_b   1.000
_cell.length_c   1.000
_cell.angle_alpha   90.00
_cell.angle_beta   90.00
_cell.angle_gamma   90.00
#
_symmetry.space_group_name_H-M   'P 1'
#
loop_
_entity.id
_entity.type
_entity.pdbx_description
1 polymer ?
#
loop_
_entity_poly.entity_id
_entity_poly.type
_entity_poly.pdbx_seq_one_letter_code
_entity_poly.pdbx_strand_id
1 'polypeptide(L)'
;MLDVEAAHRDHAIVEQVIADLKGGPLAHLPSGDFHANGAWVVCAVMTHNLLRAAAHLAGAALARARASTLRARLVNVPARIVRSGRRLRLRLPARWRWADPLSRFAAGAGLSAAA
;
A
#
# COMPACT_ATOMS: atom_id res chain seq x y z
N MET A 1 -23.90 26.60 2.88
CA MET A 1 -24.01 25.34 3.66
C MET A 1 -23.34 24.18 2.91
N LEU A 2 -23.64 23.98 1.61
CA LEU A 2 -23.01 22.93 0.78
C LEU A 2 -21.48 23.03 0.67
N ASP A 3 -20.91 24.24 0.57
CA ASP A 3 -19.45 24.41 0.44
C ASP A 3 -18.68 24.01 1.71
N VAL A 4 -19.29 24.21 2.88
CA VAL A 4 -18.70 23.84 4.18
C VAL A 4 -18.67 22.32 4.33
N GLU A 5 -19.73 21.62 3.88
CA GLU A 5 -19.78 20.15 3.90
C GLU A 5 -18.79 19.53 2.91
N ALA A 6 -18.61 20.12 1.73
CA ALA A 6 -17.61 19.68 0.77
C ALA A 6 -16.19 19.82 1.35
N ALA A 7 -15.86 21.00 1.90
CA ALA A 7 -14.57 21.23 2.55
C ALA A 7 -14.33 20.28 3.74
N HIS A 8 -15.37 19.98 4.52
CA HIS A 8 -15.27 19.04 5.63
C HIS A 8 -14.96 17.60 5.16
N ARG A 9 -15.55 17.15 4.05
CA ARG A 9 -15.24 15.84 3.46
C ARG A 9 -13.81 15.76 2.94
N ASP A 10 -13.33 16.81 2.29
CA ASP A 10 -11.94 16.87 1.81
C ASP A 10 -10.95 16.84 2.98
N HIS A 11 -11.26 17.57 4.05
CA HIS A 11 -10.46 17.56 5.27
C HIS A 11 -10.38 16.17 5.91
N ALA A 12 -11.50 15.46 6.01
CA ALA A 12 -11.54 14.11 6.57
C ALA A 12 -10.64 13.12 5.81
N ILE A 13 -10.46 13.30 4.50
CA ILE A 13 -9.53 12.48 3.71
C ILE A 13 -8.08 12.73 4.15
N VAL A 14 -7.69 14.00 4.33
CA VAL A 14 -6.34 14.38 4.75
C VAL A 14 -6.06 13.90 6.18
N GLU A 15 -7.02 14.07 7.10
CA GLU A 15 -6.89 13.61 8.47
C GLU A 15 -6.72 12.09 8.56
N GLN A 16 -7.44 11.33 7.71
CA GLN A 16 -7.29 9.89 7.67
C GLN A 16 -5.89 9.48 7.17
N VAL A 17 -5.32 10.19 6.19
CA VAL A 17 -3.93 9.95 5.72
C VAL A 17 -2.92 10.26 6.83
N ILE A 18 -3.09 11.39 7.54
CA ILE A 18 -2.23 11.77 8.66
C ILE A 18 -2.30 10.73 9.78
N ALA A 19 -3.49 10.23 10.10
CA ALA A 19 -3.69 9.20 11.10
C ALA A 19 -2.97 7.88 10.72
N ASP A 20 -3.06 7.46 9.45
CA ASP A 20 -2.37 6.26 8.97
C ASP A 20 -0.84 6.41 9.01
N LEU A 21 -0.30 7.61 8.72
CA LEU A 21 1.14 7.88 8.79
C LEU A 21 1.63 7.93 10.24
N LYS A 22 0.91 8.62 11.14
CA LYS A 22 1.22 8.71 12.57
C LYS A 22 1.09 7.37 13.28
N GLY A 23 0.13 6.53 12.89
CA GLY A 23 -0.02 5.16 13.40
C GLY A 23 0.91 4.13 12.76
N GLY A 24 1.79 4.55 11.85
CA GLY A 24 2.70 3.68 11.11
C GLY A 24 4.12 4.23 11.11
N PRO A 25 4.67 4.61 9.94
CA PRO A 25 6.08 4.98 9.82
C PRO A 25 6.47 6.22 10.65
N LEU A 26 5.54 7.11 10.99
CA LEU A 26 5.83 8.31 11.78
C LEU A 26 5.49 8.14 13.28
N ALA A 27 5.16 6.93 13.73
CA ALA A 27 4.91 6.66 15.15
C ALA A 27 6.18 6.86 15.99
N HIS A 28 7.32 6.42 15.46
CA HIS A 28 8.65 6.57 16.06
C HIS A 28 9.66 6.87 14.97
N LEU A 29 10.33 8.02 15.06
CA LEU A 29 11.41 8.37 14.15
C LEU A 29 12.65 7.52 14.46
N PRO A 30 13.33 6.98 13.45
CA PRO A 30 14.38 5.97 13.63
C PRO A 30 15.73 6.55 14.10
N SER A 31 15.91 7.87 14.10
CA SER A 31 17.18 8.53 14.39
C SER A 31 17.00 9.77 15.27
N GLY A 32 18.06 10.17 15.98
CA GLY A 32 18.16 11.49 16.61
C GLY A 32 18.58 12.60 15.63
N ASP A 33 19.04 12.24 14.43
CA ASP A 33 19.47 13.19 13.40
C ASP A 33 18.29 13.71 12.56
N PHE A 34 18.22 15.04 12.39
CA PHE A 34 17.12 15.70 11.68
C PHE A 34 17.09 15.36 10.19
N HIS A 35 18.25 15.30 9.53
CA HIS A 35 18.33 15.03 8.10
C HIS A 35 17.95 13.57 7.77
N ALA A 36 18.39 12.62 8.61
CA ALA A 36 18.00 11.22 8.51
C ALA A 36 16.49 11.05 8.65
N ASN A 37 15.87 11.76 9.60
CA ASN A 37 14.42 11.74 9.77
C ASN A 37 13.68 12.43 8.61
N GLY A 38 14.27 13.48 8.02
CA GLY A 38 13.78 14.07 6.78
C GLY A 38 13.72 13.05 5.64
N ALA A 39 14.82 12.31 5.43
CA ALA A 39 14.86 11.22 4.44
C ALA A 39 13.83 10.12 4.75
N TRP A 40 13.65 9.78 6.03
CA TRP A 40 12.65 8.82 6.47
C TRP A 40 11.22 9.25 6.10
N VAL A 41 10.87 10.52 6.32
CA VAL A 41 9.55 11.06 5.93
C VAL A 41 9.34 10.96 4.42
N VAL A 42 10.35 11.29 3.62
CA VAL A 42 10.29 11.15 2.16
C VAL A 42 9.99 9.70 1.75
N CYS A 43 10.72 8.73 2.31
CA CYS A 43 10.46 7.31 2.07
C CYS A 43 9.06 6.87 2.52
N ALA A 44 8.58 7.36 3.66
CA ALA A 44 7.26 7.06 4.18
C ALA A 44 6.14 7.55 3.24
N VAL A 45 6.26 8.78 2.72
CA VAL A 45 5.29 9.35 1.77
C VAL A 45 5.33 8.63 0.43
N MET A 46 6.52 8.31 -0.10
CA MET A 46 6.64 7.50 -1.31
C MET A 46 5.98 6.13 -1.14
N THR A 47 6.24 5.47 -0.02
CA THR A 47 5.63 4.16 0.32
C THR A 47 4.11 4.28 0.40
N HIS A 48 3.58 5.35 1.02
CA HIS A 48 2.14 5.58 1.08
C HIS A 48 1.52 5.66 -0.33
N ASN A 49 2.09 6.48 -1.22
CA ASN A 49 1.58 6.65 -2.58
C ASN A 49 1.60 5.34 -3.37
N LEU A 50 2.71 4.59 -3.30
CA LEU A 50 2.84 3.29 -3.95
C LEU A 50 1.82 2.29 -3.40
N LEU A 51 1.61 2.26 -2.10
CA LEU A 51 0.66 1.35 -1.45
C LEU A 51 -0.79 1.69 -1.82
N ARG A 52 -1.13 2.98 -1.95
CA ARG A 52 -2.44 3.42 -2.44
C ARG A 52 -2.67 3.03 -3.90
N ALA A 53 -1.68 3.24 -4.77
CA ALA A 53 -1.76 2.80 -6.16
C ALA A 53 -1.95 1.27 -6.26
N ALA A 54 -1.16 0.50 -5.50
CA ALA A 54 -1.29 -0.96 -5.43
C ALA A 54 -2.68 -1.40 -4.96
N ALA A 55 -3.24 -0.71 -3.96
CA ALA A 55 -4.58 -0.99 -3.44
C ALA A 55 -5.68 -0.77 -4.49
N HIS A 56 -5.57 0.29 -5.31
CA HIS A 56 -6.49 0.54 -6.42
C HIS A 56 -6.42 -0.58 -7.47
N LEU A 57 -5.22 -1.04 -7.82
CA LEU A 57 -5.04 -2.17 -8.75
C LEU A 57 -5.57 -3.49 -8.18
N ALA A 58 -5.48 -3.70 -6.87
CA ALA A 58 -5.96 -4.92 -6.20
C ALA A 58 -7.51 -4.99 -6.08
N GLY A 59 -8.19 -3.87 -6.25
CA GLY A 59 -9.66 -3.77 -6.34
C GLY A 59 -10.32 -2.93 -5.24
N ALA A 60 -11.61 -2.62 -5.43
CA ALA A 60 -12.38 -1.65 -4.64
C ALA A 60 -12.39 -1.90 -3.12
N ALA A 61 -12.34 -3.17 -2.69
CA ALA A 61 -12.29 -3.50 -1.26
C ALA A 61 -10.97 -3.07 -0.61
N LEU A 62 -9.83 -3.26 -1.29
CA LEU A 62 -8.53 -2.85 -0.77
C LEU A 62 -8.26 -1.36 -1.01
N ALA A 63 -8.82 -0.75 -2.06
CA ALA A 63 -8.72 0.69 -2.31
C ALA A 63 -9.19 1.58 -1.13
N ARG A 64 -10.08 1.05 -0.27
CA ARG A 64 -10.59 1.73 0.94
C ARG A 64 -9.94 1.24 2.24
N ALA A 65 -9.01 0.31 2.17
CA ALA A 65 -8.39 -0.28 3.36
C ALA A 65 -7.30 0.63 3.95
N ARG A 66 -7.12 0.56 5.28
CA ARG A 66 -6.01 1.23 5.99
C ARG A 66 -4.66 0.65 5.60
N ALA A 67 -3.61 1.45 5.73
CA ALA A 67 -2.23 1.07 5.38
C ALA A 67 -1.75 -0.22 6.09
N SER A 68 -2.16 -0.47 7.33
CA SER A 68 -1.83 -1.71 8.06
C SER A 68 -2.40 -2.97 7.39
N THR A 69 -3.66 -2.90 6.95
CA THR A 69 -4.34 -3.97 6.21
C THR A 69 -3.66 -4.21 4.87
N LEU A 70 -3.29 -3.14 4.16
CA LEU A 70 -2.59 -3.23 2.88
C LEU A 70 -1.21 -3.88 3.05
N ARG A 71 -0.44 -3.51 4.08
CA ARG A 71 0.82 -4.18 4.41
C ARG A 71 0.63 -5.67 4.65
N ALA A 72 -0.36 -6.06 5.45
CA ALA A 72 -0.62 -7.46 5.76
C ALA A 72 -1.11 -8.31 4.57
N ARG A 73 -1.79 -7.69 3.59
CA ARG A 73 -2.44 -8.41 2.48
C ARG A 73 -1.73 -8.29 1.14
N LEU A 74 -0.93 -7.26 0.92
CA LEU A 74 -0.22 -7.01 -0.35
C LEU A 74 1.31 -7.04 -0.23
N VAL A 75 1.88 -6.73 0.95
CA VAL A 75 3.33 -6.59 1.13
C VAL A 75 3.93 -7.77 1.89
N ASN A 76 3.46 -8.01 3.11
CA ASN A 76 3.95 -9.07 4.00
C ASN A 76 3.29 -10.41 3.66
N VAL A 77 3.42 -10.81 2.40
CA VAL A 77 2.80 -12.00 1.84
C VAL A 77 3.88 -13.06 1.60
N PRO A 78 3.64 -14.35 1.91
CA PRO A 78 4.56 -15.43 1.59
C PRO A 78 4.56 -15.80 0.08
N ALA A 79 4.65 -14.80 -0.79
CA ALA A 79 4.75 -14.97 -2.24
C ALA A 79 6.22 -14.92 -2.69
N ARG A 80 6.54 -15.63 -3.76
CA ARG A 80 7.89 -15.65 -4.34
C ARG A 80 7.88 -15.04 -5.74
N ILE A 81 8.73 -14.04 -5.96
CA ILE A 81 9.00 -13.54 -7.31
C ILE A 81 9.97 -14.52 -7.97
N VAL A 82 9.57 -15.09 -9.10
CA VAL A 82 10.39 -15.98 -9.91
C VAL A 82 10.52 -15.40 -11.31
N ARG A 83 11.68 -15.61 -11.94
CA ARG A 83 11.91 -15.25 -13.34
C ARG A 83 11.89 -16.51 -14.17
N SER A 84 11.06 -16.53 -15.21
CA SER A 84 11.00 -17.63 -16.17
C SER A 84 11.11 -17.04 -17.58
N GLY A 85 12.21 -17.36 -18.27
CA GLY A 85 12.58 -16.68 -19.50
C GLY A 85 12.72 -15.17 -19.29
N ARG A 86 12.02 -14.37 -20.12
CA ARG A 86 12.02 -12.90 -20.04
C ARG A 86 10.84 -12.32 -19.24
N ARG A 87 10.13 -13.14 -18.45
CA ARG A 87 8.96 -12.71 -17.68
C ARG A 87 9.17 -12.91 -16.18
N LEU A 88 8.76 -11.92 -15.39
CA LEU A 88 8.62 -12.04 -13.95
C LEU A 88 7.24 -12.64 -13.63
N ARG A 89 7.24 -13.61 -12.72
CA ARG A 89 6.01 -14.24 -12.22
C ARG A 89 5.98 -14.17 -10.70
N LEU A 90 4.79 -13.99 -10.16
CA LEU A 90 4.53 -14.03 -8.73
C LEU A 90 3.91 -15.39 -8.39
N ARG A 91 4.68 -16.27 -7.73
CA ARG A 91 4.16 -17.54 -7.21
C ARG A 91 3.50 -17.29 -5.87
N LEU A 92 2.21 -17.62 -5.80
CA LEU A 92 1.38 -17.45 -4.63
C LEU A 92 1.27 -18.77 -3.86
N PRO A 93 1.01 -18.74 -2.54
CA PRO A 93 0.69 -19.96 -1.82
C PRO A 93 -0.63 -20.57 -2.33
N ALA A 94 -0.68 -21.90 -2.40
CA ALA A 94 -1.89 -22.61 -2.79
C ALA A 94 -3.04 -22.32 -1.80
N ARG A 95 -4.26 -22.16 -2.34
CA ARG A 95 -5.50 -21.89 -1.57
C ARG A 95 -5.43 -20.67 -0.64
N TRP A 96 -4.59 -19.70 -0.95
CA TRP A 96 -4.47 -18.49 -0.14
C TRP A 96 -5.63 -17.53 -0.36
N ARG A 97 -6.32 -17.13 0.71
CA ARG A 97 -7.55 -16.31 0.69
C ARG A 97 -7.42 -14.93 0.01
N TRP A 98 -6.19 -14.44 -0.19
CA TRP A 98 -5.92 -13.14 -0.83
C TRP A 98 -5.24 -13.29 -2.19
N ALA A 99 -5.25 -14.49 -2.78
CA ALA A 99 -4.64 -14.74 -4.08
C ALA A 99 -5.27 -13.87 -5.17
N ASP A 100 -6.60 -13.69 -5.18
CA ASP A 100 -7.27 -12.91 -6.23
C ASP A 100 -6.90 -11.42 -6.20
N PRO A 101 -7.00 -10.69 -5.06
CA PRO A 101 -6.54 -9.31 -5.00
C PRO A 101 -5.07 -9.15 -5.40
N LEU A 102 -4.19 -10.05 -4.96
CA LEU A 102 -2.77 -9.94 -5.27
C LEU A 102 -2.48 -10.27 -6.74
N SER A 103 -3.26 -11.15 -7.35
CA SER A 103 -3.15 -11.46 -8.78
C SER A 103 -3.59 -10.29 -9.65
N ARG A 104 -4.62 -9.54 -9.23
CA ARG A 104 -5.03 -8.29 -9.91
C ARG A 104 -3.97 -7.21 -9.80
N PHE A 105 -3.41 -7.01 -8.61
CA PHE A 105 -2.27 -6.12 -8.42
C PHE A 105 -1.10 -6.50 -9.33
N ALA A 106 -0.71 -7.79 -9.33
CA ALA A 106 0.37 -8.30 -10.16
C ALA A 106 0.12 -8.00 -11.64
N ALA A 107 -1.09 -8.27 -12.15
CA ALA A 107 -1.45 -7.98 -13.53
C ALA A 107 -1.32 -6.48 -13.86
N GLY A 108 -1.81 -5.60 -12.99
CA GLY A 108 -1.66 -4.14 -13.15
C GLY A 108 -0.20 -3.66 -13.08
N ALA A 109 0.66 -4.40 -12.39
CA ALA A 109 2.11 -4.15 -12.32
C ALA A 109 2.90 -4.85 -13.46
N GLY A 110 2.23 -5.49 -14.42
CA GLY A 110 2.88 -6.20 -15.52
C GLY A 110 3.47 -7.58 -15.16
N LEU A 111 3.10 -8.12 -14.00
CA LEU A 111 3.51 -9.43 -13.50
C LEU A 111 2.42 -10.48 -13.74
N SER A 112 2.81 -11.71 -14.05
CA SER A 112 1.87 -12.84 -14.08
C SER A 112 1.85 -13.52 -12.72
N ALA A 113 0.67 -13.60 -12.07
CA ALA A 113 0.50 -14.35 -10.83
C ALA A 113 -0.01 -15.77 -11.13
N ALA A 114 0.52 -16.75 -10.41
CA ALA A 114 0.06 -18.14 -10.44
C ALA A 114 0.12 -18.74 -9.03
N ALA A 115 -0.90 -19.52 -8.66
CA ALA A 115 -0.90 -20.32 -7.44
C ALA A 115 -0.07 -21.60 -7.59
#